data_AF-L1PQJ4-F1
#
_entry.id   AF-L1PQJ4-F1
#
_cell.length_a   1.000
_cell.length_b   1.000
_cell.length_c   1.000
_cell.angle_alpha   90.00
_cell.angle_beta   90.00
_cell.angle_gamma   90.00
#
_symmetry.space_group_name_H-M   'P 1'
#
loop_
_entity.id
_entity.type
_entity.pdbx_description
1 polymer ?
#
loop_
_entity_poly.entity_id
_entity_poly.type
_entity_poly.pdbx_seq_one_letter_code
_entity_poly.pdbx_strand_id
1 'polypeptide(L)' 'MPKTELELVKPLVKEAMENAFTLAVPLVADLGVGNNWLDAH' A
#
# COMPACT_ATOMS: atom_id res chain seq x y z
N MET A 1 -9.44 2.92 9.66
CA MET A 1 -8.41 3.98 9.61
C MET A 1 -9.09 5.34 9.53
N PRO A 2 -8.59 6.37 10.24
CA PRO A 2 -9.01 7.76 10.00
C PRO A 2 -8.72 8.16 8.55
N LYS A 3 -9.70 8.75 7.85
CA LYS A 3 -9.56 9.11 6.42
C LYS A 3 -8.44 10.13 6.17
N THR A 4 -8.09 10.92 7.17
CA THR A 4 -7.03 11.94 7.13
C THR A 4 -5.62 11.37 7.07
N GLU A 5 -5.38 10.19 7.64
CA GLU A 5 -4.06 9.56 7.64
C GLU A 5 -3.83 8.69 6.39
N LEU A 6 -4.91 8.38 5.67
CA LEU A 6 -4.89 7.47 4.54
C LEU A 6 -4.03 7.99 3.38
N GLU A 7 -4.00 9.31 3.17
CA GLU A 7 -3.15 9.93 2.14
C GLU A 7 -1.67 9.96 2.53
N LEU A 8 -1.37 9.98 3.83
CA LEU A 8 0.00 9.93 4.35
C LEU A 8 0.53 8.49 4.40
N VAL A 9 -0.30 7.54 4.81
CA VAL A 9 0.13 6.15 5.05
C VAL A 9 0.20 5.33 3.77
N LYS A 10 -0.68 5.57 2.78
CA LYS A 10 -0.63 4.89 1.48
C LYS A 10 0.77 4.91 0.83
N PRO A 11 1.39 6.07 0.59
CA PRO A 11 2.70 6.11 -0.06
C PRO A 11 3.78 5.45 0.79
N LEU A 12 3.75 5.63 2.12
CA LEU A 12 4.72 5.02 3.04
C LEU A 12 4.67 3.48 3.01
N VAL A 13 3.46 2.90 3.02
CA VAL A 13 3.29 1.45 2.96
C VAL A 13 3.72 0.91 1.59
N LYS A 14 3.37 1.61 0.50
CA LYS A 14 3.78 1.22 -0.85
C LYS A 14 5.31 1.17 -0.97
N GLU A 15 5.96 2.26 -0.56
CA GLU A 15 7.42 2.39 -0.61
C GLU A 15 8.10 1.32 0.25
N ALA A 16 7.59 1.08 1.46
CA ALA A 16 8.14 0.06 2.33
C ALA A 16 8.02 -1.36 1.73
N MET A 17 6.90 -1.66 1.04
CA MET A 17 6.69 -2.96 0.40
C MET A 17 7.52 -3.14 -0.87
N GLU A 18 7.61 -2.12 -1.72
CA GLU A 18 8.39 -2.17 -2.97
C GLU A 18 9.90 -2.21 -2.71
N ASN A 19 10.36 -1.61 -1.60
CA ASN A 19 11.77 -1.61 -1.19
C ASN A 19 12.10 -2.65 -0.10
N ALA A 20 11.16 -3.52 0.29
CA ALA A 20 11.36 -4.50 1.34
C ALA A 20 12.52 -5.46 1.03
N PHE A 21 12.78 -5.73 -0.24
CA PHE A 21 13.84 -6.61 -0.70
C PHE A 21 14.41 -6.16 -2.04
N THR A 22 15.72 -6.26 -2.21
CA THR A 22 16.37 -6.00 -3.50
C THR A 22 16.31 -7.25 -4.36
N LEU A 23 15.49 -7.21 -5.40
CA LEU A 23 15.37 -8.26 -6.42
C LEU A 23 15.91 -7.74 -7.75
N ALA A 24 16.31 -8.66 -8.64
CA ALA A 24 16.73 -8.30 -10.00
C ALA A 24 15.57 -7.72 -10.85
N VAL A 25 14.33 -7.92 -10.41
CA VAL A 25 13.10 -7.40 -11.00
C VAL A 25 12.40 -6.54 -9.96
N PRO A 26 11.89 -5.34 -10.30
CA PRO A 26 11.24 -4.48 -9.32
C PRO A 26 9.96 -5.12 -8.75
N LEU A 27 9.80 -5.01 -7.44
CA LEU A 27 8.53 -5.32 -6.75
C LEU A 27 7.55 -4.17 -7.00
N VAL A 28 6.31 -4.52 -7.32
CA VAL A 28 5.23 -3.54 -7.48
C VAL A 28 4.14 -3.91 -6.50
N ALA A 29 3.76 -2.98 -5.63
CA ALA A 29 2.73 -3.18 -4.62
C ALA A 29 1.47 -2.39 -4.98
N ASP A 30 0.32 -3.08 -4.96
CA ASP A 30 -1.00 -2.47 -5.09
C ASP A 30 -1.68 -2.34 -3.74
N LEU A 31 -2.38 -1.22 -3.56
CA LEU A 31 -3.05 -0.86 -2.31
C LEU A 31 -4.51 -0.53 -2.60
N GLY A 32 -5.42 -1.36 -2.10
CA GLY A 32 -6.84 -1.11 -2.13
C GLY A 32 -7.37 -0.58 -0.80
N VAL A 33 -8.42 0.23 -0.86
CA VAL A 33 -9.08 0.81 0.32
C VAL A 33 -10.58 0.74 0.12
N GLY A 34 -11.26 0.16 1.09
CA GLY A 34 -12.71 -0.02 1.07
C GLY A 34 -13.31 0.11 2.46
N ASN A 35 -14.64 0.18 2.53
CA ASN A 35 -15.36 0.20 3.81
C ASN A 35 -15.37 -1.19 4.47
N ASN A 36 -15.12 -2.23 3.68
CA ASN A 36 -14.96 -3.61 4.10
C ASN A 36 -13.86 -4.26 3.23
N TRP A 37 -13.53 -5.52 3.53
CA TRP A 37 -12.44 -6.22 2.84
C TRP A 37 -12.73 -6.50 1.37
N LEU A 38 -13.99 -6.79 1.02
CA LEU A 38 -14.41 -7.04 -0.37
C LEU A 38 -14.26 -5.79 -1.23
N ASP A 39 -14.61 -4.62 -0.69
CA ASP A 39 -14.47 -3.33 -1.37
C ASP A 39 -13.00 -2.89 -1.54
N ALA A 40 -12.10 -3.43 -0.72
CA ALA A 40 -10.68 -3.07 -0.71
C ALA A 40 -9.82 -3.98 -1.60
N HIS A 41 -10.42 -4.98 -2.24
CA HIS A 41 -9.77 -5.93 -3.14
C HIS A 41 -10.07 -5.58 -4.60
#